data_AF-A0A7S3YES0-F1
#
_entry.id   AF-A0A7S3YES0-F1
#
_cell.length_a   1.000
_cell.length_b   1.000
_cell.length_c   1.000
_cell.angle_alpha   90.00
_cell.angle_beta   90.00
_cell.angle_gamma   90.00
#
_symmetry.space_group_name_H-M   'P 1'
#
loop_
_entity.id
_entity.type
_entity.pdbx_description
1 polymer ?
#
loop_
_entity_poly.entity_id
_entity_poly.type
_entity_poly.pdbx_seq_one_letter_code
_entity_poly.pdbx_strand_id
1 'polypeptide(L)'
;EGGGGGADGGFFWRSGALTVLRLGELVPSVEGFCTEEYLFPQGYRAARIMWSQRRPLARCVYLCEVVQRAGRTAFRVTPSDDPGRPVQAWDAEAAYRELIARVRECQRPVMGAARARLRGVPPPPGGGEE
;
A
#
# COMPACT_ATOMS: atom_id res chain seq x y z
N GLU A 1 17.23 34.28 -20.86
CA GLU A 1 16.35 33.70 -19.83
C GLU A 1 15.35 32.76 -20.49
N GLY A 2 15.08 31.61 -19.89
CA GLY A 2 14.23 30.57 -20.46
C GLY A 2 14.72 29.19 -20.07
N GLY A 3 14.62 28.88 -18.78
CA GLY A 3 15.05 27.61 -18.20
C GLY A 3 14.27 26.44 -18.81
N GLY A 4 14.97 25.60 -19.57
CA GLY A 4 14.50 24.27 -19.93
C GLY A 4 14.42 23.44 -18.66
N GLY A 5 13.20 23.17 -18.19
CA GLY A 5 12.93 22.18 -17.15
C GLY A 5 13.38 20.82 -17.67
N GLY A 6 14.59 20.43 -17.31
CA GLY A 6 15.11 19.09 -17.54
C GLY A 6 14.18 18.11 -16.87
N ALA A 7 13.45 17.34 -17.67
CA ALA A 7 12.96 16.06 -17.21
C ALA A 7 14.20 15.20 -16.99
N ASP A 8 14.76 15.24 -15.78
CA ASP A 8 15.78 14.30 -15.35
C ASP A 8 15.18 12.90 -15.54
N GLY A 9 15.59 12.24 -16.62
CA GLY A 9 15.11 10.94 -17.05
C GLY A 9 15.59 9.83 -16.12
N GLY A 10 15.24 9.94 -14.84
CA GLY A 10 15.57 8.97 -13.82
C GLY A 10 14.93 7.62 -14.12
N PHE A 11 15.70 6.55 -13.95
CA PHE A 11 15.18 5.20 -14.02
C PHE A 11 14.39 4.88 -12.75
N PHE A 12 13.15 4.43 -12.92
CA PHE A 12 12.29 3.96 -11.82
C PHE A 12 12.12 2.44 -11.93
N TRP A 13 12.27 1.72 -10.80
CA TRP A 13 12.05 0.29 -10.77
C TRP A 13 10.57 -0.03 -10.59
N ARG A 14 9.98 -0.82 -11.49
CA ARG A 14 8.58 -1.24 -11.42
C ARG A 14 8.46 -2.76 -11.43
N SER A 15 7.71 -3.30 -10.49
CA SER A 15 7.34 -4.70 -10.43
C SER A 15 5.83 -4.84 -10.20
N GLY A 16 5.12 -5.30 -11.24
CA GLY A 16 3.67 -5.40 -11.23
C GLY A 16 2.98 -4.09 -10.89
N ALA A 17 2.24 -4.09 -9.77
CA ALA A 17 1.50 -2.95 -9.24
C ALA A 17 2.33 -1.99 -8.36
N LEU A 18 3.62 -2.26 -8.16
CA LEU A 18 4.55 -1.46 -7.36
C LEU A 18 5.54 -0.71 -8.26
N THR A 19 5.72 0.59 -8.00
CA THR A 19 6.77 1.42 -8.64
C THR A 19 7.58 2.11 -7.54
N VAL A 20 8.88 1.85 -7.49
CA VAL A 20 9.82 2.54 -6.59
C VAL A 20 10.17 3.89 -7.21
N LEU A 21 9.84 4.96 -6.48
CA LEU A 21 10.04 6.35 -6.91
C LEU A 21 11.37 6.91 -6.38
N ARG A 22 11.80 6.46 -5.20
CA ARG A 22 13.05 6.85 -4.57
C ARG A 22 13.51 5.75 -3.62
N LEU A 23 14.78 5.37 -3.67
CA LEU A 23 15.34 4.37 -2.75
C LEU A 23 15.57 4.92 -1.35
N GLY A 24 15.88 6.22 -1.22
CA GLY A 24 16.21 6.85 0.06
C GLY A 24 17.66 6.63 0.46
N GLU A 25 18.00 6.98 1.69
CA GLU A 25 19.36 6.91 2.23
C GLU A 25 19.40 6.12 3.54
N LEU A 26 20.42 5.29 3.73
CA LEU A 26 20.64 4.62 5.00
C LEU A 26 21.24 5.62 5.99
N VAL A 27 20.55 5.84 7.11
CA VAL A 27 20.98 6.77 8.15
C VAL A 27 21.11 6.00 9.47
N PRO A 28 22.29 5.41 9.77
CA PRO A 28 22.48 4.57 10.95
C PRO A 28 22.20 5.27 12.29
N SER A 29 22.24 6.61 12.31
CA SER A 29 21.92 7.41 13.50
C SER A 29 20.42 7.52 13.79
N VAL A 30 19.54 7.05 12.89
CA VAL A 30 18.09 7.03 13.11
C VAL A 30 17.70 5.74 13.82
N GLU A 31 16.96 5.84 14.91
CA GLU A 31 16.48 4.65 15.63
C GLU A 31 15.57 3.80 14.72
N GLY A 32 15.79 2.48 14.72
CA GLY A 32 14.99 1.54 13.93
C GLY A 32 15.20 1.66 12.42
N PHE A 33 16.41 2.03 11.95
CA PHE A 33 16.74 2.08 10.52
C PHE A 33 16.86 0.69 9.87
N CYS A 34 16.87 -0.41 10.64
CA CYS A 34 16.91 -1.79 10.13
C CYS A 34 16.30 -2.79 11.11
N THR A 35 16.04 -4.02 10.62
CA THR A 35 15.94 -5.26 11.40
C THR A 35 17.11 -6.18 11.03
N GLU A 36 17.09 -7.43 11.49
CA GLU A 36 18.06 -8.45 11.06
C GLU A 36 17.92 -8.78 9.56
N GLU A 37 16.71 -8.68 9.01
CA GLU A 37 16.38 -9.06 7.63
C GLU A 37 16.21 -7.87 6.67
N TYR A 38 15.94 -6.67 7.18
CA TYR A 38 15.54 -5.54 6.36
C TYR A 38 16.26 -4.24 6.70
N LEU A 39 16.50 -3.43 5.66
CA LEU A 39 16.97 -2.05 5.78
C LEU A 39 15.82 -1.09 5.46
N PHE A 40 15.77 0.04 6.16
CA PHE A 40 14.74 1.07 6.00
C PHE A 40 15.36 2.44 5.67
N PRO A 41 15.70 2.68 4.39
CA PRO A 41 16.31 3.95 3.99
C PRO A 41 15.35 5.11 4.20
N GLN A 42 15.82 6.17 4.84
CA GLN A 42 15.05 7.40 5.04
C GLN A 42 14.76 8.07 3.70
N GLY A 43 13.52 8.50 3.51
CA GLY A 43 13.07 9.10 2.25
C GLY A 43 12.79 8.09 1.15
N TYR A 44 12.78 6.78 1.43
CA TYR A 44 12.23 5.78 0.52
C TYR A 44 10.79 6.15 0.14
N ARG A 45 10.47 6.03 -1.15
CA ARG A 45 9.12 6.29 -1.68
C ARG A 45 8.77 5.28 -2.76
N ALA A 46 7.59 4.68 -2.65
CA ALA A 46 7.03 3.81 -3.68
C ALA A 46 5.53 4.04 -3.86
N ALA A 47 5.05 3.87 -5.08
CA ALA A 47 3.63 3.88 -5.42
C ALA A 47 3.12 2.44 -5.61
N ARG A 48 2.01 2.08 -4.96
CA ARG A 48 1.38 0.76 -5.09
C ARG A 48 -0.10 0.89 -5.45
N ILE A 49 -0.54 0.23 -6.52
CA ILE A 49 -1.97 0.13 -6.84
C ILE A 49 -2.59 -1.00 -5.99
N MET A 50 -3.60 -0.67 -5.18
CA MET A 50 -4.34 -1.62 -4.34
C MET A 50 -5.80 -1.19 -4.18
N TRP A 51 -6.62 -2.03 -3.53
CA TRP A 51 -8.01 -1.70 -3.17
C TRP A 51 -8.07 -0.44 -2.30
N SER A 52 -9.05 0.43 -2.58
CA SER A 52 -9.31 1.63 -1.80
C SER A 52 -9.82 1.26 -0.40
N GLN A 53 -9.31 1.98 0.60
CA GLN A 53 -9.81 1.93 1.98
C GLN A 53 -11.05 2.83 2.20
N ARG A 54 -11.48 3.57 1.17
CA ARG A 54 -12.63 4.50 1.22
C ARG A 54 -13.78 4.09 0.30
N ARG A 55 -13.46 3.51 -0.86
CA ARG A 55 -14.44 3.20 -1.91
C ARG A 55 -14.49 1.68 -2.18
N PRO A 56 -15.62 1.00 -1.89
CA PRO A 56 -15.76 -0.41 -2.20
C PRO A 56 -15.60 -0.67 -3.71
N LEU A 57 -15.05 -1.83 -4.09
CA LEU A 57 -14.79 -2.22 -5.49
C LEU A 57 -13.91 -1.27 -6.32
N ALA A 58 -13.31 -0.25 -5.69
CA ALA A 58 -12.39 0.68 -6.36
C ALA A 58 -10.94 0.38 -5.99
N ARG A 59 -10.03 0.67 -6.92
CA ARG A 59 -8.59 0.70 -6.65
C ARG A 59 -8.11 2.15 -6.55
N CYS A 60 -7.07 2.37 -5.78
CA CYS A 60 -6.34 3.62 -5.73
C CYS A 60 -4.83 3.36 -5.65
N VAL A 61 -4.05 4.41 -5.90
CA VAL A 61 -2.61 4.39 -5.68
C VAL A 61 -2.35 4.72 -4.22
N TYR A 62 -1.48 3.96 -3.56
CA TYR A 62 -0.92 4.28 -2.25
C TYR A 62 0.51 4.74 -2.40
N LEU A 63 0.84 5.85 -1.78
CA LEU A 63 2.22 6.29 -1.59
C LEU A 63 2.75 5.69 -0.29
N CYS A 64 3.69 4.75 -0.40
CA CYS A 64 4.40 4.12 0.71
C CYS A 64 5.72 4.83 0.94
N GLU A 65 5.99 5.21 2.18
CA GLU A 65 7.16 6.01 2.55
C GLU A 65 7.80 5.52 3.83
N VAL A 66 9.13 5.58 3.88
CA VAL A 66 9.91 5.52 5.11
C VAL A 66 10.29 6.95 5.49
N VAL A 67 9.81 7.39 6.64
CA VAL A 67 9.98 8.76 7.13
C VAL A 67 10.54 8.76 8.54
N GLN A 68 11.21 9.84 8.92
CA GLN A 68 11.63 10.03 10.30
C GLN A 68 10.54 10.73 11.10
N ARG A 69 10.22 10.20 12.30
CA ARG A 69 9.36 10.84 13.28
C ARG A 69 9.91 10.64 14.69
N ALA A 70 9.95 11.71 15.47
CA ALA A 70 10.48 11.68 16.84
C ALA A 70 11.84 10.99 16.97
N GLY A 71 12.75 11.22 16.00
CA GLY A 71 14.09 10.61 15.98
C GLY A 71 14.14 9.16 15.46
N ARG A 72 13.00 8.53 15.16
CA ARG A 72 12.89 7.12 14.78
C ARG A 72 12.29 6.92 13.39
N THR A 73 12.61 5.81 12.74
CA THR A 73 11.96 5.35 11.52
C THR A 73 10.46 5.09 11.73
N ALA A 74 9.63 5.62 10.84
CA ALA A 74 8.21 5.35 10.75
C ALA A 74 7.82 5.00 9.30
N PHE A 75 6.83 4.13 9.17
CA PHE A 75 6.25 3.72 7.92
C PHE A 75 4.95 4.46 7.71
N ARG A 76 4.81 5.16 6.58
CA ARG A 76 3.61 5.92 6.23
C ARG A 76 3.05 5.40 4.91
N VAL A 77 1.75 5.14 4.86
CA VAL A 77 1.04 4.70 3.66
C VAL A 77 -0.16 5.62 3.42
N THR A 78 -0.09 6.41 2.35
CA THR A 78 -1.08 7.45 2.04
C THR A 78 -1.87 7.08 0.79
N PRO A 79 -3.19 6.86 0.87
CA PRO A 79 -4.00 6.65 -0.32
C PRO A 79 -4.17 7.95 -1.12
N SER A 80 -4.09 7.84 -2.44
CA SER A 80 -4.34 8.95 -3.37
C SER A 80 -5.80 9.45 -3.33
N ASP A 81 -6.75 8.58 -2.97
CA ASP A 81 -8.16 8.93 -2.93
C ASP A 81 -8.69 9.29 -1.53
N ASP A 82 -7.83 9.29 -0.50
CA ASP A 82 -8.15 9.72 0.88
C ASP A 82 -6.89 10.26 1.61
N PRO A 83 -6.21 11.28 1.05
CA PRO A 83 -4.87 11.70 1.52
C PRO A 83 -4.85 12.23 2.95
N GLY A 84 -5.99 12.65 3.49
CA GLY A 84 -6.12 13.11 4.88
C GLY A 84 -6.10 11.98 5.92
N ARG A 85 -6.10 10.71 5.49
CA ARG A 85 -6.23 9.57 6.39
C ARG A 85 -5.15 8.50 6.15
N PRO A 86 -3.86 8.87 6.24
CA PRO A 86 -2.78 7.91 6.07
C PRO A 86 -2.81 6.83 7.16
N VAL A 87 -2.18 5.70 6.88
CA VAL A 87 -1.78 4.73 7.90
C VAL A 87 -0.34 5.04 8.30
N GLN A 88 -0.06 5.04 9.60
CA GLN A 88 1.30 5.29 10.10
C GLN A 88 1.61 4.42 11.31
N ALA A 89 2.76 3.74 11.27
CA ALA A 89 3.25 2.91 12.37
C ALA A 89 4.78 2.91 12.45
N TRP A 90 5.32 2.45 13.58
CA TRP A 90 6.76 2.26 13.79
C TRP A 90 7.30 0.95 13.21
N ASP A 91 6.39 0.08 12.76
CA ASP A 91 6.65 -1.23 12.19
C ASP A 91 5.91 -1.35 10.85
N ALA A 92 6.59 -1.93 9.85
CA ALA A 92 6.06 -2.06 8.50
C ALA A 92 4.85 -3.02 8.46
N GLU A 93 4.91 -4.11 9.23
CA GLU A 93 3.84 -5.09 9.28
C GLU A 93 2.59 -4.50 9.96
N ALA A 94 2.76 -3.75 11.04
CA ALA A 94 1.67 -3.05 11.72
C ALA A 94 0.96 -2.06 10.78
N ALA A 95 1.72 -1.27 10.00
CA ALA A 95 1.14 -0.38 9.00
C ALA A 95 0.36 -1.17 7.92
N TYR A 96 0.90 -2.29 7.45
CA TYR A 96 0.21 -3.13 6.48
C TYR A 96 -1.07 -3.76 7.07
N ARG A 97 -1.01 -4.28 8.30
CA ARG A 97 -2.13 -4.90 9.00
C ARG A 97 -3.28 -3.93 9.18
N GLU A 98 -2.99 -2.70 9.60
CA GLU A 98 -3.99 -1.65 9.72
C GLU A 98 -4.61 -1.27 8.37
N LEU A 99 -3.78 -1.11 7.32
CA LEU A 99 -4.28 -0.83 5.97
C LEU A 99 -5.26 -1.92 5.50
N ILE A 100 -4.87 -3.19 5.64
CA ILE A 100 -5.72 -4.32 5.23
C ILE A 100 -7.01 -4.39 6.04
N ALA A 101 -6.97 -4.06 7.34
CA ALA A 101 -8.17 -3.98 8.16
C ALA A 101 -9.14 -2.91 7.63
N ARG A 102 -8.65 -1.70 7.33
CA ARG A 102 -9.46 -0.60 6.76
C ARG A 102 -10.04 -0.97 5.39
N VAL A 103 -9.25 -1.59 4.52
CA VAL A 103 -9.71 -2.10 3.22
C VAL A 103 -10.81 -3.14 3.42
N ARG A 104 -10.61 -4.15 4.29
CA ARG A 104 -11.62 -5.19 4.55
C ARG A 104 -12.93 -4.61 5.05
N GLU A 105 -12.87 -3.66 5.97
CA GLU A 105 -14.07 -2.97 6.48
C GLU A 105 -14.81 -2.23 5.35
N CYS A 106 -14.07 -1.51 4.51
CA CYS A 106 -14.63 -0.86 3.32
C CYS A 106 -15.29 -1.86 2.36
N GLN A 107 -14.71 -3.05 2.16
CA GLN A 107 -15.26 -4.06 1.23
C GLN A 107 -16.40 -4.90 1.84
N ARG A 108 -16.62 -4.85 3.16
CA ARG A 108 -17.56 -5.72 3.88
C ARG A 108 -18.99 -5.70 3.31
N PRO A 109 -19.61 -4.54 3.01
CA PRO A 109 -21.00 -4.50 2.52
C PRO A 109 -21.17 -5.23 1.17
N VAL A 110 -20.19 -5.06 0.28
CA VAL A 110 -20.22 -5.67 -1.06
C VAL A 110 -20.01 -7.17 -0.97
N MET A 111 -19.05 -7.61 -0.17
CA MET A 111 -18.77 -9.04 0.02
C MET A 111 -19.93 -9.75 0.72
N GLY A 112 -20.62 -9.07 1.65
CA GLY A 112 -21.84 -9.57 2.27
C GLY A 112 -22.98 -9.76 1.26
N ALA A 113 -23.24 -8.76 0.41
CA ALA A 113 -24.27 -8.84 -0.61
C ALA A 113 -23.98 -9.91 -1.67
N ALA A 114 -22.72 -10.05 -2.11
CA ALA A 114 -22.32 -11.10 -3.04
C ALA A 114 -22.50 -12.50 -2.44
N ARG A 115 -22.10 -12.70 -1.17
CA ARG A 115 -22.31 -13.96 -0.45
C ARG A 115 -23.80 -14.29 -0.28
N ALA A 116 -24.64 -13.31 0.04
CA ALA A 116 -26.08 -13.52 0.15
C ALA A 116 -26.70 -13.95 -1.18
N ARG A 117 -26.27 -13.35 -2.30
CA ARG A 117 -26.72 -13.75 -3.66
C ARG A 117 -26.30 -15.16 -4.01
N LEU A 118 -25.06 -15.56 -3.67
CA LEU A 118 -24.57 -16.93 -3.92
C LEU A 118 -25.27 -17.99 -3.07
N ARG A 119 -25.73 -17.66 -1.86
CA ARG A 119 -26.49 -18.60 -1.02
C ARG A 119 -27.85 -18.99 -1.59
N GLY A 120 -28.40 -18.19 -2.51
CA GLY A 120 -29.63 -18.52 -3.26
C GLY A 120 -29.37 -19.27 -4.57
N VAL A 121 -28.11 -19.52 -4.94
CA VAL A 121 -27.75 -20.27 -6.15
C VAL A 121 -27.60 -21.73 -5.75
N PRO A 122 -28.40 -22.66 -6.32
CA PRO A 122 -28.22 -24.08 -6.08
C PRO A 122 -26.81 -24.51 -6.53
N PRO A 123 -26.18 -25.50 -5.87
CA PRO A 123 -24.88 -26.00 -6.30
C PRO A 123 -24.93 -26.44 -7.77
N PRO A 124 -23.82 -26.32 -8.53
CA PRO A 124 -23.80 -26.85 -9.90
C PRO A 124 -24.20 -28.33 -9.86
N PRO A 125 -25.02 -28.81 -10.82
CA PRO A 125 -25.35 -30.21 -10.89
C PRO A 125 -24.03 -30.99 -10.95
N GLY A 126 -23.84 -31.90 -9.99
CA GLY A 126 -22.63 -32.69 -9.87
C GLY A 126 -22.31 -33.33 -11.22
N GLY A 127 -21.06 -33.17 -11.67
CA GLY A 127 -20.54 -33.98 -12.77
C GLY A 127 -20.64 -35.42 -12.31
N GLY A 128 -21.64 -36.13 -12.85
CA GLY A 128 -21.77 -37.56 -12.69
C GLY A 128 -20.46 -38.19 -13.12
N GLU A 129 -20.00 -39.11 -12.27
CA GLU A 129 -18.94 -40.06 -12.58
C GLU A 129 -19.23 -40.72 -13.93
N GLU A 130 -18.27 -40.64 -14.84
CA GLU A 130 -17.95 -41.70 -15.80
C GLU A 130 -16.44 -41.93 -15.79
#